data_AF-A0A0K9NHV6-F1
#
_entry.id   AF-A0A0K9NHV6-F1
#
_cell.length_a   1.000
_cell.length_b   1.000
_cell.length_c   1.000
_cell.angle_alpha   90.00
_cell.angle_beta   90.00
_cell.angle_gamma   90.00
#
_symmetry.space_group_name_H-M   'P 1'
#
loop_
_entity.id
_entity.type
_entity.pdbx_description
1 polymer ?
#
loop_
_entity_poly.entity_id
_entity_poly.type
_entity_poly.pdbx_seq_one_letter_code
_entity_poly.pdbx_strand_id
1 'polypeptide(L)'
;MNPSTFFVPEFIKAISDNNEESLRNILSEPHPGLYTFSMLQPFFCDMMVSEVENFEKWVGTVKLKIMRPNTMNKYGVVLDDFGLEPMLDTLMEDFISPLSRALFVEVGGQSLDSHHGFVVEYGNDKDRELGFHVDDSEVTLNVCLGNKFLGGDLFFRGVRCEKHVNSDIQPEEYFDYQHVPGQAILHRGRHRHGALPTTDGYRINMILWCRSSNFREMKKYQKDFSCWCGQCLHEKKERQCLTVDATRLAFLRKDE
;
A
#
# COMPACT_ATOMS: atom_id res chain seq x y z
N MET A 1 -13.56 -5.67 -22.11
CA MET A 1 -12.36 -5.14 -22.79
C MET A 1 -11.20 -6.11 -22.57
N ASN A 2 -10.18 -6.13 -23.43
CA ASN A 2 -9.05 -7.05 -23.28
C ASN A 2 -8.08 -6.54 -22.17
N PRO A 3 -7.78 -7.32 -21.11
CA PRO A 3 -6.84 -6.90 -20.08
C PRO A 3 -5.44 -6.54 -20.62
N SER A 4 -5.02 -7.16 -21.73
CA SER A 4 -3.72 -6.89 -22.36
C SER A 4 -3.60 -5.49 -22.95
N THR A 5 -4.71 -4.75 -23.08
CA THR A 5 -4.65 -3.33 -23.39
C THR A 5 -4.20 -2.54 -22.16
N PHE A 6 -4.68 -2.82 -20.96
CA PHE A 6 -4.41 -1.95 -19.80
C PHE A 6 -3.12 -2.29 -19.07
N PHE A 7 -2.80 -3.58 -19.04
CA PHE A 7 -1.72 -4.13 -18.24
C PHE A 7 -0.52 -4.53 -19.09
N VAL A 8 0.66 -4.55 -18.49
CA VAL A 8 1.86 -5.07 -19.15
C VAL A 8 1.74 -6.60 -19.35
N PRO A 9 2.26 -7.16 -20.47
CA PRO A 9 2.06 -8.57 -20.80
C PRO A 9 2.55 -9.53 -19.71
N GLU A 10 3.68 -9.21 -19.08
CA GLU A 10 4.28 -10.00 -18.01
C GLU A 10 3.36 -10.08 -16.79
N PHE A 11 2.72 -8.96 -16.43
CA PHE A 11 1.76 -8.90 -15.33
C PHE A 11 0.53 -9.75 -15.61
N ILE A 12 -0.09 -9.59 -16.78
CA ILE A 12 -1.26 -10.41 -17.17
C ILE A 12 -0.93 -11.89 -17.20
N LYS A 13 0.23 -12.25 -17.76
CA LYS A 13 0.66 -13.63 -17.82
C LYS A 13 0.81 -14.21 -16.41
N ALA A 14 1.48 -13.49 -15.51
CA ALA A 14 1.68 -13.95 -14.14
C ALA A 14 0.36 -14.16 -13.37
N ILE A 15 -0.58 -13.22 -13.52
CA ILE A 15 -1.91 -13.32 -12.93
C ILE A 15 -2.73 -14.47 -13.55
N SER A 16 -2.64 -14.66 -14.87
CA SER A 16 -3.35 -15.75 -15.57
C SER A 16 -2.82 -17.13 -15.20
N ASP A 17 -1.50 -17.27 -15.07
CA ASP A 17 -0.85 -18.52 -14.65
C ASP A 17 -1.21 -18.87 -13.19
N ASN A 18 -1.49 -17.85 -12.37
CA ASN A 18 -1.98 -17.92 -10.99
C ASN A 18 -1.26 -18.95 -10.10
N ASN A 19 0.06 -19.06 -10.24
CA ASN A 19 0.90 -19.88 -9.39
C ASN A 19 1.98 -19.03 -8.73
N GLU A 20 2.51 -19.53 -7.61
CA GLU A 20 3.43 -18.77 -6.78
C GLU A 20 4.72 -18.37 -7.53
N GLU A 21 5.23 -19.22 -8.41
CA GLU A 21 6.43 -18.94 -9.19
C GLU A 21 6.20 -17.80 -10.18
N SER A 22 5.12 -17.87 -10.98
CA SER A 22 4.77 -16.83 -11.94
C SER A 22 4.50 -15.48 -11.24
N LEU A 23 3.81 -15.47 -10.10
CA LEU A 23 3.59 -14.26 -9.32
C LEU A 23 4.90 -13.72 -8.75
N ARG A 24 5.78 -14.56 -8.20
CA ARG A 24 7.09 -14.11 -7.69
C ARG A 24 7.98 -13.53 -8.79
N ASN A 25 7.90 -14.04 -10.02
CA ASN A 25 8.73 -13.59 -11.13
C ASN A 25 8.47 -12.14 -11.57
N ILE A 26 7.29 -11.57 -11.27
CA ILE A 26 6.97 -10.17 -11.60
C ILE A 26 7.21 -9.22 -10.42
N LEU A 27 7.46 -9.75 -9.21
CA LEU A 27 7.57 -8.96 -7.99
C LEU A 27 9.05 -8.72 -7.65
N SER A 28 9.36 -7.48 -7.30
CA SER A 28 10.57 -7.13 -6.55
C SER A 28 10.19 -6.71 -5.15
N GLU A 29 10.92 -7.18 -4.13
CA GLU A 29 10.74 -6.79 -2.73
C GLU A 29 11.94 -5.95 -2.27
N PRO A 30 12.00 -4.64 -2.61
CA PRO A 30 13.16 -3.80 -2.26
C PRO A 30 13.31 -3.58 -0.75
N HIS A 31 12.25 -3.83 0.02
CA HIS A 31 12.27 -3.81 1.48
C HIS A 31 11.22 -4.79 2.02
N PRO A 32 11.46 -5.47 3.15
CA PRO A 32 10.51 -6.43 3.72
C PRO A 32 9.06 -5.92 3.77
N GLY A 33 8.17 -6.64 3.10
CA GLY A 33 6.74 -6.35 3.02
C GLY A 33 6.33 -5.21 2.09
N LEU A 34 7.25 -4.69 1.26
CA LEU A 34 6.99 -3.74 0.18
C LEU A 34 7.27 -4.43 -1.14
N TYR A 35 6.23 -4.66 -1.94
CA TYR A 35 6.38 -5.33 -3.23
C TYR A 35 6.12 -4.35 -4.37
N THR A 36 7.00 -4.34 -5.35
CA THR A 36 6.93 -3.44 -6.51
C THR A 36 6.90 -4.24 -7.80
N PHE A 37 6.10 -3.81 -8.77
CA PHE A 37 5.95 -4.49 -10.06
C PHE A 37 5.45 -3.55 -11.15
N SER A 38 5.89 -3.76 -12.38
CA SER A 38 5.33 -3.09 -13.55
C SER A 38 3.91 -3.60 -13.78
N MET A 39 2.94 -2.69 -13.86
CA MET A 39 1.53 -3.05 -13.87
C MET A 39 0.83 -2.49 -15.11
N LEU A 40 0.85 -1.17 -15.29
CA LEU A 40 0.05 -0.48 -16.29
C LEU A 40 0.86 -0.13 -17.54
N GLN A 41 0.19 -0.21 -18.69
CA GLN A 41 0.71 0.35 -19.93
C GLN A 41 0.76 1.88 -19.84
N PRO A 42 1.77 2.55 -20.41
CA PRO A 42 1.87 4.01 -20.38
C PRO A 42 0.62 4.72 -20.92
N PHE A 43 0.02 4.18 -22.00
CA PHE A 43 -1.18 4.79 -22.58
C PHE A 43 -2.39 4.70 -21.63
N PHE A 44 -2.47 3.67 -20.79
CA PHE A 44 -3.55 3.55 -19.81
C PHE A 44 -3.35 4.52 -18.65
N CYS A 45 -2.10 4.76 -18.23
CA CYS A 45 -1.79 5.84 -17.30
C CYS A 45 -2.29 7.19 -17.84
N ASP A 46 -1.97 7.51 -19.10
CA ASP A 46 -2.42 8.75 -19.74
C ASP A 46 -3.96 8.83 -19.85
N MET A 47 -4.62 7.70 -20.14
CA MET A 47 -6.09 7.60 -20.20
C MET A 47 -6.73 7.85 -18.84
N MET A 48 -6.22 7.22 -17.77
CA MET A 48 -6.72 7.42 -16.41
C MET A 48 -6.53 8.86 -15.94
N VAL A 49 -5.37 9.46 -16.22
CA VAL A 49 -5.12 10.89 -15.93
C VAL A 49 -6.12 11.78 -16.68
N SER A 50 -6.33 11.52 -17.98
CA SER A 50 -7.27 12.29 -18.79
C SER A 50 -8.71 12.20 -18.28
N GLU A 51 -9.13 11.01 -17.83
CA GLU A 51 -10.48 10.79 -17.29
C GLU A 51 -10.69 11.55 -15.99
N VAL A 52 -9.72 11.49 -15.06
CA VAL A 52 -9.75 12.27 -13.81
C VAL A 52 -9.82 13.77 -14.10
N GLU A 53 -8.98 14.26 -15.02
CA GLU A 53 -9.02 15.69 -15.41
C GLU A 53 -10.37 16.10 -16.02
N ASN A 54 -10.98 15.24 -16.85
CA ASN A 54 -12.28 15.51 -17.45
C ASN A 54 -13.38 15.57 -16.38
N PHE A 55 -13.35 14.65 -15.42
CA PHE A 55 -14.25 14.67 -14.29
C PHE A 55 -14.08 15.93 -13.44
N GLU A 56 -12.85 16.32 -13.07
CA GLU A 56 -12.60 17.56 -12.32
C GLU A 56 -13.05 18.82 -13.09
N LYS A 57 -12.79 18.90 -14.41
CA LYS A 57 -13.26 19.99 -15.27
C LYS A 57 -14.79 20.07 -15.29
N TRP A 58 -15.46 18.92 -15.37
CA TRP A 58 -16.91 18.84 -15.32
C TRP A 58 -17.43 19.32 -13.96
N VAL A 59 -16.89 18.82 -12.84
CA VAL A 59 -17.23 19.25 -11.47
C VAL A 59 -17.10 20.75 -11.29
N GLY A 60 -16.01 21.35 -11.79
CA GLY A 60 -15.79 22.80 -11.75
C GLY A 60 -16.82 23.57 -12.58
N THR A 61 -17.21 23.04 -13.74
CA THR A 61 -18.23 23.64 -14.62
C THR A 61 -19.61 23.62 -13.98
N VAL A 62 -20.01 22.48 -13.40
CA VAL A 62 -21.32 22.32 -12.74
C VAL A 62 -21.36 22.84 -11.30
N LYS A 63 -20.21 23.25 -10.75
CA LYS A 63 -20.03 23.72 -9.37
C LYS A 63 -20.51 22.71 -8.33
N LEU A 64 -20.27 21.42 -8.59
CA LEU A 64 -20.62 20.35 -7.67
C LEU A 64 -19.53 20.24 -6.58
N LYS A 65 -19.94 19.90 -5.35
CA LYS A 65 -18.99 19.52 -4.30
C LYS A 65 -18.84 18.00 -4.31
N ILE A 66 -17.65 17.52 -4.61
CA ILE A 66 -17.30 16.09 -4.60
C ILE A 66 -16.67 15.66 -3.28
N MET A 67 -16.66 14.34 -3.04
CA MET A 67 -15.84 13.75 -1.99
C MET A 67 -14.36 13.92 -2.34
N ARG A 68 -13.53 14.13 -1.31
CA ARG A 68 -12.07 14.14 -1.46
C ARG A 68 -11.49 12.77 -1.12
N PRO A 69 -10.31 12.42 -1.66
CA PRO A 69 -9.79 11.06 -1.60
C PRO A 69 -9.75 10.46 -0.19
N ASN A 70 -9.32 11.28 0.77
CA ASN A 70 -9.33 10.97 2.19
C ASN A 70 -9.30 12.27 3.01
N THR A 71 -9.17 12.18 4.32
CA THR A 71 -9.15 13.34 5.23
C THR A 71 -7.85 14.14 5.19
N MET A 72 -6.80 13.62 4.54
CA MET A 72 -5.46 14.20 4.47
C MET A 72 -5.14 14.86 3.12
N ASN A 73 -5.81 14.45 2.03
CA ASN A 73 -5.62 14.99 0.68
C ASN A 73 -6.72 16.00 0.32
N LYS A 74 -6.31 17.17 -0.19
CA LYS A 74 -7.22 18.22 -0.65
C LYS A 74 -7.57 18.08 -2.13
N TYR A 75 -6.68 17.45 -2.90
CA TYR A 75 -6.79 17.30 -4.36
C TYR A 75 -6.86 15.83 -4.78
N GLY A 76 -7.46 15.60 -5.94
CA GLY A 76 -7.84 14.29 -6.41
C GLY A 76 -9.31 13.96 -6.17
N VAL A 77 -9.67 12.75 -6.57
CA VAL A 77 -11.06 12.29 -6.72
C VAL A 77 -11.22 10.85 -6.26
N VAL A 78 -12.41 10.51 -5.74
CA VAL A 78 -12.82 9.12 -5.49
C VAL A 78 -13.33 8.54 -6.81
N LEU A 79 -12.83 7.38 -7.20
CA LEU A 79 -13.10 6.79 -8.51
C LEU A 79 -14.52 6.20 -8.61
N ASP A 80 -15.04 5.69 -7.49
CA ASP A 80 -16.40 5.15 -7.40
C ASP A 80 -17.46 6.22 -7.71
N ASP A 81 -17.21 7.47 -7.28
CA ASP A 81 -18.15 8.59 -7.40
C ASP A 81 -18.51 8.95 -8.86
N PHE A 82 -17.71 8.52 -9.82
CA PHE A 82 -17.96 8.77 -11.25
C PHE A 82 -17.98 7.51 -12.12
N GLY A 83 -18.28 6.36 -11.51
CA GLY A 83 -18.69 5.15 -12.23
C GLY A 83 -17.56 4.15 -12.53
N LEU A 84 -16.42 4.27 -11.84
CA LEU A 84 -15.32 3.31 -11.97
C LEU A 84 -15.35 2.16 -10.95
N GLU A 85 -16.35 2.11 -10.06
CA GLU A 85 -16.53 1.04 -9.06
C GLU A 85 -16.45 -0.38 -9.68
N PRO A 86 -17.17 -0.73 -10.77
CA PRO A 86 -17.08 -2.09 -11.35
C PRO A 86 -15.68 -2.44 -11.89
N MET A 87 -14.90 -1.43 -12.31
CA MET A 87 -13.52 -1.63 -12.75
C MET A 87 -12.62 -1.92 -11.55
N LEU A 88 -12.85 -1.24 -10.42
CA LEU A 88 -12.12 -1.44 -9.18
C LEU A 88 -12.47 -2.75 -8.49
N ASP A 89 -13.74 -3.19 -8.56
CA ASP A 89 -14.17 -4.52 -8.14
C ASP A 89 -13.36 -5.59 -8.86
N THR A 90 -13.36 -5.52 -10.20
CA THR A 90 -12.59 -6.44 -11.06
C THR A 90 -11.08 -6.37 -10.74
N LEU A 91 -10.54 -5.16 -10.56
CA LEU A 91 -9.13 -4.97 -10.21
C LEU A 91 -8.78 -5.66 -8.89
N MET A 92 -9.61 -5.48 -7.85
CA MET A 92 -9.39 -6.08 -6.55
C MET A 92 -9.52 -7.61 -6.61
N GLU A 93 -10.60 -8.13 -7.18
CA GLU A 93 -10.93 -9.56 -7.18
C GLU A 93 -9.95 -10.37 -8.03
N ASP A 94 -9.73 -9.95 -9.28
CA ASP A 94 -9.00 -10.76 -10.26
C ASP A 94 -7.47 -10.54 -10.20
N PHE A 95 -7.01 -9.39 -9.72
CA PHE A 95 -5.58 -9.03 -9.79
C PHE A 95 -4.93 -8.83 -8.42
N ILE A 96 -5.58 -8.09 -7.50
CA ILE A 96 -4.96 -7.78 -6.20
C ILE A 96 -5.15 -8.90 -5.17
N SER A 97 -6.30 -9.59 -5.18
CA SER A 97 -6.58 -10.67 -4.24
C SER A 97 -5.67 -11.90 -4.41
N PRO A 98 -5.30 -12.34 -5.63
CA PRO A 98 -4.32 -13.42 -5.81
C PRO A 98 -2.95 -13.07 -5.21
N LEU A 99 -2.44 -11.87 -5.48
CA LEU A 99 -1.19 -11.37 -4.90
C LEU A 99 -1.30 -11.29 -3.37
N SER A 100 -2.41 -10.74 -2.87
CA SER A 100 -2.60 -10.52 -1.43
C SER A 100 -2.67 -11.82 -0.64
N ARG A 101 -3.28 -12.87 -1.21
CA ARG A 101 -3.31 -14.20 -0.62
C ARG A 101 -1.92 -14.81 -0.47
N ALA A 102 -1.01 -14.55 -1.41
CA ALA A 102 0.35 -15.07 -1.36
C ALA A 102 1.25 -14.25 -0.41
N LEU A 103 1.06 -12.92 -0.35
CA LEU A 103 2.03 -11.99 0.25
C LEU A 103 1.63 -11.49 1.64
N PHE A 104 0.34 -11.47 1.96
CA PHE A 104 -0.21 -10.77 3.13
C PHE A 104 -1.15 -11.63 3.98
N VAL A 105 -0.86 -12.92 4.10
CA VAL A 105 -1.63 -13.88 4.92
C VAL A 105 -1.85 -13.37 6.35
N GLU A 106 -0.79 -12.80 6.93
CA GLU A 106 -0.75 -12.31 8.32
C GLU A 106 -1.67 -11.10 8.62
N VAL A 107 -2.17 -10.43 7.58
CA VAL A 107 -3.03 -9.24 7.70
C VAL A 107 -4.33 -9.37 6.89
N GLY A 108 -4.80 -10.60 6.65
CA GLY A 108 -6.10 -10.82 6.02
C GLY A 108 -6.12 -10.72 4.49
N GLY A 109 -4.96 -10.79 3.82
CA GLY A 109 -4.87 -10.71 2.36
C GLY A 109 -5.63 -11.81 1.60
N GLN A 110 -6.06 -12.88 2.29
CA GLN A 110 -6.86 -13.97 1.72
C GLN A 110 -8.37 -13.70 1.68
N SER A 111 -8.85 -12.67 2.37
CA SER A 111 -10.28 -12.42 2.60
C SER A 111 -10.67 -10.97 2.35
N LEU A 112 -10.01 -10.33 1.39
CA LEU A 112 -10.36 -8.98 0.94
C LEU A 112 -11.76 -8.99 0.32
N ASP A 113 -12.61 -8.05 0.72
CA ASP A 113 -14.05 -8.03 0.37
C ASP A 113 -14.62 -6.64 0.09
N SER A 114 -13.81 -5.60 0.23
CA SER A 114 -14.21 -4.22 -0.04
C SER A 114 -13.02 -3.36 -0.40
N HIS A 115 -13.26 -2.31 -1.18
CA HIS A 115 -12.22 -1.39 -1.57
C HIS A 115 -12.61 0.09 -1.35
N HIS A 116 -11.62 0.97 -1.53
CA HIS A 116 -11.80 2.40 -1.68
C HIS A 116 -10.74 2.90 -2.66
N GLY A 117 -11.16 3.12 -3.91
CA GLY A 117 -10.30 3.55 -4.99
C GLY A 117 -10.33 5.05 -5.20
N PHE A 118 -9.15 5.67 -5.25
CA PHE A 118 -9.04 7.13 -5.42
C PHE A 118 -7.76 7.51 -6.13
N VAL A 119 -7.75 8.72 -6.68
CA VAL A 119 -6.55 9.36 -7.22
C VAL A 119 -6.13 10.51 -6.31
N VAL A 120 -4.83 10.64 -6.08
CA VAL A 120 -4.22 11.78 -5.38
C VAL A 120 -3.33 12.56 -6.35
N GLU A 121 -3.30 13.87 -6.16
CA GLU A 121 -2.54 14.80 -7.01
C GLU A 121 -1.62 15.67 -6.16
N TYR A 122 -0.35 15.67 -6.53
CA TYR A 122 0.66 16.53 -5.93
C TYR A 122 1.30 17.45 -6.97
N GLY A 123 1.66 18.67 -6.57
CA GLY A 123 2.21 19.69 -7.45
C GLY A 123 2.25 21.07 -6.80
N ASN A 124 2.70 22.09 -7.55
CA ASN A 124 2.90 23.45 -7.01
C ASN A 124 1.60 24.16 -6.60
N ASP A 125 0.48 23.85 -7.24
CA ASP A 125 -0.87 24.36 -6.98
C ASP A 125 -1.83 23.28 -6.42
N LYS A 126 -1.27 22.14 -6.00
CA LYS A 126 -1.98 21.00 -5.41
C LYS A 126 -1.39 20.72 -4.01
N ASP A 127 -1.59 19.51 -3.48
CA ASP A 127 -0.85 19.09 -2.28
C ASP A 127 0.64 18.95 -2.63
N ARG A 128 1.56 19.26 -1.72
CA ARG A 128 3.01 19.12 -2.00
C ARG A 128 3.60 17.84 -1.45
N GLU A 129 3.12 17.41 -0.30
CA GLU A 129 3.60 16.26 0.45
C GLU A 129 2.42 15.63 1.21
N LEU A 130 2.65 14.47 1.80
CA LEU A 130 1.69 13.84 2.69
C LEU A 130 2.41 13.37 3.95
N GLY A 131 1.96 13.88 5.09
CA GLY A 131 2.57 13.60 6.39
C GLY A 131 2.56 12.12 6.77
N PHE A 132 3.30 11.77 7.80
CA PHE A 132 3.41 10.40 8.30
C PHE A 132 2.06 9.83 8.77
N HIS A 133 1.67 8.68 8.21
CA HIS A 133 0.37 8.05 8.46
C HIS A 133 0.42 6.53 8.24
N VAL A 134 -0.75 5.90 8.38
CA VAL A 134 -1.06 4.53 7.94
C VAL A 134 -2.35 4.59 7.13
N ASP A 135 -2.58 3.60 6.30
CA ASP A 135 -3.83 3.48 5.55
C ASP A 135 -4.91 2.78 6.37
N ASP A 136 -6.17 3.12 6.08
CA ASP A 136 -7.33 2.35 6.51
C ASP A 136 -7.58 1.16 5.58
N SER A 137 -6.58 0.28 5.47
CA SER A 137 -6.60 -0.91 4.64
C SER A 137 -5.84 -2.06 5.30
N GLU A 138 -6.16 -3.27 4.86
CA GLU A 138 -5.31 -4.43 5.12
C GLU A 138 -4.14 -4.44 4.12
N VAL A 139 -4.45 -4.20 2.84
CA VAL A 139 -3.50 -4.09 1.73
C VAL A 139 -3.78 -2.81 0.95
N THR A 140 -2.72 -2.07 0.61
CA THR A 140 -2.77 -0.88 -0.24
C THR A 140 -2.00 -1.15 -1.52
N LEU A 141 -2.66 -0.92 -2.65
CA LEU A 141 -2.03 -0.74 -3.96
C LEU A 141 -1.85 0.76 -4.21
N ASN A 142 -0.66 1.17 -4.63
CA ASN A 142 -0.38 2.54 -5.07
C ASN A 142 0.38 2.52 -6.40
N VAL A 143 -0.24 3.05 -7.45
CA VAL A 143 0.27 3.03 -8.82
C VAL A 143 0.59 4.46 -9.27
N CYS A 144 1.81 4.69 -9.75
CA CYS A 144 2.18 5.98 -10.32
C CYS A 144 1.59 6.14 -11.71
N LEU A 145 0.74 7.14 -11.91
CA LEU A 145 0.15 7.47 -13.21
C LEU A 145 0.94 8.60 -13.92
N GLY A 146 1.39 9.60 -13.17
CA GLY A 146 2.08 10.77 -13.73
C GLY A 146 3.47 10.43 -14.28
N ASN A 147 3.93 11.16 -15.30
CA ASN A 147 5.21 10.91 -15.99
C ASN A 147 6.16 12.13 -16.04
N LYS A 148 5.77 13.27 -15.45
CA LYS A 148 6.54 14.54 -15.46
C LYS A 148 6.52 15.21 -14.09
N PHE A 149 7.34 14.73 -13.17
CA PHE A 149 7.55 15.33 -11.86
C PHE A 149 8.93 15.01 -11.28
N LEU A 150 9.35 15.79 -10.29
CA LEU A 150 10.55 15.56 -9.49
C LEU A 150 10.20 15.55 -7.99
N GLY A 151 10.90 14.72 -7.23
CA GLY A 151 10.58 14.47 -5.82
C GLY A 151 9.31 13.65 -5.67
N GLY A 152 8.64 13.78 -4.53
CA GLY A 152 7.42 13.03 -4.26
C GLY A 152 7.66 11.57 -3.85
N ASP A 153 8.89 11.20 -3.47
CA ASP A 153 9.22 9.85 -3.04
C ASP A 153 8.35 9.43 -1.85
N LEU A 154 7.94 8.16 -1.83
CA LEU A 154 7.32 7.60 -0.64
C LEU A 154 8.40 7.29 0.37
N PHE A 155 8.11 7.51 1.64
CA PHE A 155 8.96 7.09 2.72
C PHE A 155 8.21 6.12 3.63
N PHE A 156 8.84 5.03 4.02
CA PHE A 156 8.30 3.96 4.85
C PHE A 156 9.12 3.82 6.12
N ARG A 157 8.44 3.63 7.27
CA ARG A 157 9.05 3.58 8.62
C ARG A 157 8.52 2.40 9.43
N GLY A 158 8.47 1.24 8.80
CA GLY A 158 8.11 -0.03 9.45
C GLY A 158 6.62 -0.20 9.74
N VAL A 159 6.23 -1.45 9.97
CA VAL A 159 4.84 -1.86 10.17
C VAL A 159 4.50 -1.93 11.66
N ARG A 160 3.32 -1.43 12.05
CA ARG A 160 2.88 -1.40 13.45
C ARG A 160 1.42 -1.83 13.64
N CYS A 161 1.18 -2.63 14.67
CA CYS A 161 -0.17 -2.86 15.18
C CYS A 161 -0.76 -1.57 15.79
N GLU A 162 -2.03 -1.59 16.17
CA GLU A 162 -2.71 -0.42 16.75
C GLU A 162 -2.02 0.11 18.00
N LYS A 163 -1.57 -0.79 18.88
CA LYS A 163 -0.90 -0.45 20.13
C LYS A 163 0.45 0.25 19.94
N HIS A 164 1.11 -0.02 18.81
CA HIS A 164 2.49 0.42 18.58
C HIS A 164 2.61 1.43 17.45
N VAL A 165 1.50 1.99 16.95
CA VAL A 165 1.53 2.93 15.81
C VAL A 165 2.48 4.11 16.04
N ASN A 166 2.57 4.59 17.28
CA ASN A 166 3.40 5.73 17.70
C ASN A 166 4.72 5.31 18.36
N SER A 167 5.09 4.03 18.32
CA SER A 167 6.40 3.60 18.84
C SER A 167 7.55 4.10 17.96
N ASP A 168 8.75 4.14 18.52
CA ASP A 168 9.93 4.61 17.80
C ASP A 168 10.21 3.79 16.53
N ILE A 169 10.93 4.43 15.61
CA ILE A 169 11.36 3.86 14.34
C ILE A 169 12.77 3.30 14.54
N GLN A 170 12.97 2.04 14.17
CA GLN A 170 14.29 1.42 14.21
C GLN A 170 15.08 1.77 12.94
N PRO A 171 16.42 1.84 12.98
CA PRO A 171 17.24 2.20 11.82
C PRO A 171 16.96 1.33 10.59
N GLU A 172 16.68 0.05 10.78
CA GLU A 172 16.42 -0.93 9.71
C GLU A 172 15.05 -0.74 9.04
N GLU A 173 14.20 0.15 9.58
CA GLU A 173 12.85 0.40 9.07
C GLU A 173 12.78 1.59 8.12
N TYR A 174 13.88 2.32 7.93
CA TYR A 174 13.95 3.46 7.03
C TYR A 174 14.11 2.97 5.59
N PHE A 175 13.08 3.22 4.80
CA PHE A 175 13.11 2.94 3.37
C PHE A 175 12.39 4.03 2.59
N ASP A 176 13.02 4.53 1.53
CA ASP A 176 12.45 5.53 0.64
C ASP A 176 12.31 4.92 -0.76
N TYR A 177 11.18 5.19 -1.41
CA TYR A 177 10.79 4.62 -2.70
C TYR A 177 10.47 5.72 -3.70
N GLN A 178 11.24 5.76 -4.78
CA GLN A 178 10.99 6.65 -5.90
C GLN A 178 9.93 6.04 -6.83
N HIS A 179 8.90 6.81 -7.15
CA HIS A 179 7.85 6.36 -8.06
C HIS A 179 8.33 6.30 -9.51
N VAL A 180 7.85 5.26 -10.22
CA VAL A 180 8.06 5.07 -11.65
C VAL A 180 6.70 4.95 -12.33
N PRO A 181 6.42 5.70 -13.42
CA PRO A 181 5.13 5.66 -14.11
C PRO A 181 4.76 4.25 -14.57
N GLY A 182 3.52 3.83 -14.33
CA GLY A 182 3.02 2.48 -14.62
C GLY A 182 3.47 1.39 -13.63
N GLN A 183 4.37 1.70 -12.70
CA GLN A 183 4.78 0.79 -11.64
C GLN A 183 3.89 0.93 -10.41
N ALA A 184 3.54 -0.21 -9.83
CA ALA A 184 2.80 -0.31 -8.58
C ALA A 184 3.74 -0.61 -7.42
N ILE A 185 3.40 -0.09 -6.24
CA ILE A 185 3.86 -0.59 -4.95
C ILE A 185 2.65 -1.14 -4.19
N LEU A 186 2.80 -2.34 -3.63
CA LEU A 186 1.81 -3.08 -2.88
C LEU A 186 2.35 -3.33 -1.48
N HIS A 187 1.63 -2.89 -0.46
CA HIS A 187 2.08 -2.96 0.92
C HIS A 187 0.92 -3.16 1.91
N ARG A 188 1.26 -3.51 3.15
CA ARG A 188 0.29 -3.54 4.24
C ARG A 188 -0.20 -2.13 4.52
N GLY A 189 -1.49 -1.93 4.76
CA GLY A 189 -2.02 -0.60 5.12
C GLY A 189 -1.43 -0.07 6.43
N ARG A 190 -1.06 -0.98 7.34
CA ARG A 190 -0.38 -0.68 8.60
C ARG A 190 1.12 -0.37 8.48
N HIS A 191 1.68 -0.36 7.27
CA HIS A 191 3.03 0.13 7.04
C HIS A 191 3.01 1.65 7.19
N ARG A 192 3.71 2.17 8.19
CA ARG A 192 3.73 3.60 8.43
C ARG A 192 4.53 4.28 7.33
N HIS A 193 3.95 5.28 6.67
CA HIS A 193 4.55 5.89 5.51
C HIS A 193 4.06 7.33 5.28
N GLY A 194 4.61 7.98 4.27
CA GLY A 194 4.17 9.29 3.79
C GLY A 194 4.78 9.59 2.42
N ALA A 195 4.55 10.79 1.92
CA ALA A 195 5.14 11.26 0.67
C ALA A 195 5.98 12.51 0.95
N LEU A 196 7.23 12.50 0.49
CA LEU A 196 8.10 13.68 0.49
C LEU A 196 7.56 14.75 -0.48
N PRO A 197 8.04 16.00 -0.39
CA PRO A 197 7.62 17.06 -1.29
C PRO A 197 7.85 16.74 -2.76
N THR A 198 6.81 16.98 -3.59
CA THR A 198 6.96 17.15 -5.03
C THR A 198 7.53 18.55 -5.27
N THR A 199 8.71 18.61 -5.89
CA THR A 199 9.48 19.84 -6.08
C THR A 199 9.28 20.46 -7.46
N ASP A 200 8.89 19.65 -8.45
CA ASP A 200 8.57 20.11 -9.79
C ASP A 200 7.53 19.19 -10.45
N GLY A 201 6.74 19.74 -11.37
CA GLY A 201 5.71 19.02 -12.11
C GLY A 201 4.51 18.55 -11.29
N TYR A 202 3.83 17.52 -11.81
CA TYR A 202 2.61 16.95 -11.23
C TYR A 202 2.74 15.45 -11.04
N ARG A 203 2.68 15.02 -9.78
CA ARG A 203 2.66 13.60 -9.42
C ARG A 203 1.23 13.17 -9.20
N ILE A 204 0.78 12.18 -9.97
CA ILE A 204 -0.57 11.63 -9.90
C ILE A 204 -0.45 10.15 -9.62
N ASN A 205 -1.14 9.69 -8.58
CA ASN A 205 -1.12 8.29 -8.18
C ASN A 205 -2.55 7.76 -8.02
N MET A 206 -2.80 6.56 -8.54
CA MET A 206 -4.02 5.79 -8.27
C MET A 206 -3.76 4.89 -7.06
N ILE A 207 -4.64 4.95 -6.07
CA ILE A 207 -4.54 4.19 -4.84
C ILE A 207 -5.81 3.35 -4.68
N LEU A 208 -5.63 2.09 -4.29
CA LEU A 208 -6.72 1.18 -3.94
C LEU A 208 -6.45 0.65 -2.53
N TRP A 209 -7.30 1.05 -1.59
CA TRP A 209 -7.32 0.47 -0.25
C TRP A 209 -8.20 -0.78 -0.27
N CYS A 210 -7.61 -1.95 -0.10
CA CYS A 210 -8.34 -3.21 0.01
C CYS A 210 -8.52 -3.59 1.47
N ARG A 211 -9.74 -3.96 1.84
CA ARG A 211 -10.14 -4.27 3.21
C ARG A 211 -10.71 -5.67 3.33
N SER A 212 -10.60 -6.23 4.53
CA SER A 212 -11.19 -7.51 4.90
C SER A 212 -12.04 -7.36 6.16
N SER A 213 -13.37 -7.46 6.00
CA SER A 213 -14.27 -7.47 7.16
C SER A 213 -13.99 -8.65 8.10
N ASN A 214 -13.64 -9.82 7.53
CA ASN A 214 -13.29 -11.02 8.29
C ASN A 214 -12.04 -10.82 9.16
N PHE A 215 -10.96 -10.26 8.60
CA PHE A 215 -9.75 -9.98 9.38
C PHE A 215 -10.00 -8.94 10.46
N ARG A 216 -10.75 -7.87 10.15
CA ARG A 216 -11.11 -6.83 11.12
C ARG A 216 -11.90 -7.39 12.31
N GLU A 217 -12.77 -8.37 12.08
CA GLU A 217 -13.45 -9.08 13.18
C GLU A 217 -12.48 -9.97 13.96
N MET A 218 -11.67 -10.80 13.29
CA MET A 218 -10.70 -11.70 13.95
C MET A 218 -9.68 -10.94 14.80
N LYS A 219 -9.23 -9.78 14.32
CA LYS A 219 -8.24 -8.92 14.99
C LYS A 219 -8.67 -8.49 16.39
N LYS A 220 -9.98 -8.41 16.68
CA LYS A 220 -10.52 -8.10 18.02
C LYS A 220 -10.09 -9.12 19.07
N TYR A 221 -9.83 -10.36 18.66
CA TYR A 221 -9.43 -11.46 19.53
C TYR A 221 -7.92 -11.76 19.46
N GLN A 222 -7.21 -11.24 18.45
CA GLN A 222 -5.78 -11.43 18.26
C GLN A 222 -4.97 -10.60 19.26
N LYS A 223 -4.05 -11.25 19.97
CA LYS A 223 -3.19 -10.61 20.99
C LYS A 223 -1.72 -10.55 20.60
N ASP A 224 -1.26 -11.45 19.73
CA ASP A 224 0.12 -11.48 19.23
C ASP A 224 0.16 -11.00 17.77
N PHE A 225 0.96 -9.96 17.54
CA PHE A 225 1.24 -9.39 16.23
C PHE A 225 2.73 -9.45 15.88
N SER A 226 3.52 -10.24 16.61
CA SER A 226 4.98 -10.33 16.42
C SER A 226 5.42 -10.89 15.06
N CYS A 227 4.51 -11.51 14.30
CA CYS A 227 4.78 -11.93 12.92
C CYS A 227 4.88 -10.77 11.93
N TRP A 228 4.30 -9.59 12.22
CA TRP A 228 4.30 -8.46 11.28
C TRP A 228 4.50 -7.08 11.90
N CYS A 229 4.26 -6.89 13.20
CA CYS A 229 4.54 -5.65 13.90
C CYS A 229 5.98 -5.65 14.42
N GLY A 230 6.83 -4.75 13.91
CA GLY A 230 8.24 -4.64 14.29
C GLY A 230 8.44 -4.50 15.81
N GLN A 231 7.65 -3.64 16.45
CA GLN A 231 7.71 -3.44 17.91
C GLN A 231 7.28 -4.68 18.71
N CYS A 232 6.22 -5.40 18.32
CA CYS A 232 5.83 -6.65 18.98
C CYS A 232 6.92 -7.72 18.87
N LEU A 233 7.58 -7.80 17.72
CA LEU A 233 8.69 -8.71 17.50
C LEU A 233 9.90 -8.35 18.37
N HIS A 234 10.23 -7.07 18.46
CA HIS A 234 11.32 -6.56 19.30
C HIS A 234 11.10 -6.92 20.77
N GLU A 235 9.95 -6.55 21.34
CA GLU A 235 9.60 -6.87 22.73
C GLU A 235 9.59 -8.39 23.00
N LYS A 236 9.18 -9.19 22.02
CA LYS A 236 9.21 -10.66 22.12
C LYS A 236 10.65 -11.18 22.20
N LYS A 237 11.55 -10.64 21.37
CA LYS A 237 12.98 -10.99 21.40
C LYS A 237 13.63 -10.57 22.72
N GLU A 238 13.36 -9.36 23.22
CA GLU A 238 13.89 -8.90 24.50
C GLU A 238 13.45 -9.81 25.66
N ARG A 239 12.16 -10.17 25.73
CA ARG A 239 11.66 -11.11 26.74
C ARG A 239 12.34 -12.48 26.66
N GLN A 240 12.61 -12.96 25.45
CA GLN A 240 13.33 -14.22 25.24
C GLN A 240 14.78 -14.13 25.71
N CYS A 241 15.51 -13.07 25.37
CA CYS A 241 16.88 -12.85 25.84
C CYS A 241 16.97 -12.82 27.37
N LEU A 242 16.10 -12.04 28.04
CA LEU A 242 16.05 -11.98 29.50
C LEU A 242 15.78 -13.34 30.15
N THR A 243 14.91 -14.15 29.53
CA THR A 243 14.59 -15.50 30.01
C THR A 243 15.80 -16.43 29.88
N VAL A 244 16.53 -16.36 28.76
CA VAL A 244 17.75 -17.14 28.53
C VAL A 244 18.85 -16.75 29.53
N ASP A 245 19.06 -15.45 29.75
CA ASP A 245 20.06 -14.96 30.69
C ASP A 245 19.74 -15.36 32.13
N ALA A 246 18.47 -15.22 32.55
CA ALA A 246 18.01 -15.69 33.86
C ALA A 246 18.23 -17.20 34.04
N THR A 247 17.92 -17.98 33.01
CA THR A 247 18.13 -19.44 33.02
C THR A 247 19.60 -19.79 33.13
N ARG A 248 20.47 -19.13 32.36
CA ARG A 248 21.93 -19.32 32.40
C ARG A 248 22.50 -19.00 33.78
N LEU A 249 22.08 -17.89 34.39
CA LEU A 249 22.47 -17.52 35.75
C LEU A 249 21.99 -18.53 36.80
N ALA A 250 20.80 -19.08 36.63
CA ALA A 250 20.27 -20.11 37.53
C ALA A 250 21.03 -21.44 37.41
N PHE A 251 21.51 -21.81 36.22
CA PHE A 251 22.39 -22.97 36.04
C PHE A 251 23.75 -22.75 36.69
N LEU A 252 24.40 -21.61 36.45
CA LEU A 252 25.71 -21.29 37.03
C LEU A 252 25.69 -21.28 38.57
N ARG A 253 24.58 -20.87 39.20
CA ARG A 253 24.39 -20.91 40.66
C ARG A 253 24.13 -22.30 41.25
N LYS A 254 23.84 -23.30 40.42
CA LYS A 254 23.63 -24.68 40.88
C LYS A 254 24.90 -25.53 40.80
N ASP A 255 25.92 -25.04 40.09
CA ASP A 255 27.22 -25.69 39.94
C ASP A 255 28.27 -25.16 40.96
N GLU A 256 27.87 -24.25 41.86
CA GLU A 256 28.60 -23.79 43.06
C GLU A 256 28.05 -24.46 44.33
#